data_AF-A0A2E5FG62-F1
#
_entry.id   AF-A0A2E5FG62-F1
#
_cell.length_a   1.000
_cell.length_b   1.000
_cell.length_c   1.000
_cell.angle_alpha   90.00
_cell.angle_beta   90.00
_cell.angle_gamma   90.00
#
_symmetry.space_group_name_H-M   'P 1'
#
loop_
_entity.id
_entity.type
_entity.pdbx_description
1 polymer ?
#
loop_
_entity_poly.entity_id
_entity_poly.type
_entity_poly.pdbx_seq_one_letter_code
_entity_poly.pdbx_strand_id
1 'polypeptide(L)'
;MIEKIAKEILDGSCVEAAYLLEENDSLLSVILFSDQWIELKDLNNFTKRFEKDVSGNRHVFLIDATRVSNSYISEILVRGRWIYGEKNLPASTW
;
A
#
# COMPACT_ATOMS: atom_id res chain seq x y z
N MET A 1 11.84 6.52 6.04
CA MET A 1 11.71 5.26 6.80
C MET A 1 10.68 4.34 6.15
N ILE A 2 9.42 4.77 6.01
CA ILE A 2 8.36 3.92 5.45
C ILE A 2 8.61 3.44 4.01
N GLU A 3 9.22 4.26 3.15
CA GLU A 3 9.59 3.88 1.78
C GLU A 3 10.58 2.70 1.75
N LYS A 4 11.53 2.68 2.70
CA LYS A 4 12.50 1.59 2.83
C LYS A 4 11.81 0.30 3.27
N ILE A 5 10.92 0.40 4.26
CA ILE A 5 10.11 -0.74 4.74
C ILE A 5 9.24 -1.28 3.59
N ALA A 6 8.53 -0.40 2.88
CA ALA A 6 7.71 -0.79 1.75
C ALA A 6 8.53 -1.49 0.66
N LYS A 7 9.74 -0.98 0.34
CA LYS A 7 10.63 -1.65 -0.60
C LYS A 7 11.05 -3.04 -0.12
N GLU A 8 11.50 -3.19 1.12
CA GLU A 8 11.91 -4.50 1.66
C GLU A 8 10.77 -5.52 1.68
N ILE A 9 9.53 -5.05 1.85
CA ILE A 9 8.35 -5.91 1.91
C ILE A 9 7.85 -6.30 0.51
N LEU A 10 7.79 -5.34 -0.41
CA LEU A 10 7.08 -5.45 -1.67
C LEU A 10 8.00 -5.79 -2.87
N ASP A 11 9.33 -5.69 -2.75
CA ASP A 11 10.24 -6.09 -3.84
C ASP A 11 10.02 -7.55 -4.23
N GLY A 12 9.84 -7.79 -5.53
CA GLY A 12 9.58 -9.12 -6.08
C GLY A 12 8.17 -9.67 -5.82
N SER A 13 7.25 -8.84 -5.30
CA SER A 13 5.82 -9.18 -5.20
C SER A 13 5.05 -8.75 -6.45
N CYS A 14 3.73 -9.00 -6.47
CA CYS A 14 2.81 -8.49 -7.50
C CYS A 14 2.46 -7.00 -7.35
N VAL A 15 2.90 -6.34 -6.28
CA VAL A 15 2.60 -4.92 -6.05
C VAL A 15 3.48 -4.04 -6.93
N GLU A 16 2.85 -3.21 -7.76
CA GLU A 16 3.48 -2.30 -8.71
C GLU A 16 3.71 -0.90 -8.12
N ALA A 17 2.81 -0.46 -7.24
CA ALA A 17 2.98 0.78 -6.50
C ALA A 17 2.27 0.74 -5.15
N ALA A 18 2.71 1.59 -4.22
CA ALA A 18 2.01 1.80 -2.96
C ALA A 18 1.96 3.28 -2.58
N TYR A 19 0.82 3.67 -2.00
CA TYR A 19 0.59 5.03 -1.52
C TYR A 19 0.15 4.98 -0.07
N LEU A 20 0.82 5.79 0.75
CA LEU A 20 0.44 6.02 2.13
C LEU A 20 -0.75 6.98 2.19
N LEU A 21 -1.78 6.56 2.90
CA LEU A 21 -3.02 7.31 3.10
C LEU A 21 -3.00 8.07 4.44
N GLU A 22 -2.56 7.38 5.49
CA GLU A 22 -2.55 7.90 6.84
C GLU A 22 -1.37 7.32 7.63
N GLU A 23 -0.68 8.16 8.40
CA GLU A 23 0.35 7.76 9.35
C GLU A 23 0.20 8.59 10.62
N ASN A 24 -0.13 7.93 11.73
CA ASN A 24 -0.16 8.51 13.07
C ASN A 24 0.40 7.50 14.09
N ASP A 25 0.40 7.84 15.37
CA ASP A 25 1.01 7.00 16.41
C ASP A 25 0.34 5.62 16.61
N SER A 26 -0.88 5.44 16.11
CA SER A 26 -1.68 4.22 16.26
C SER A 26 -2.01 3.51 14.95
N LEU A 27 -1.88 4.18 13.80
CA LEU A 27 -2.34 3.67 12.51
C LEU A 27 -1.35 3.99 11.40
N LEU A 28 -1.14 3.00 10.53
CA LEU A 28 -0.52 3.16 9.22
C LEU A 28 -1.49 2.57 8.17
N SER A 29 -2.02 3.40 7.28
CA SER A 29 -2.86 2.94 6.18
C SER A 29 -2.19 3.15 4.83
N VAL A 30 -2.09 2.07 4.05
CA VAL A 30 -1.42 2.05 2.74
C VAL A 30 -2.35 1.38 1.73
N ILE A 31 -2.50 1.98 0.56
CA ILE A 31 -3.10 1.31 -0.60
C ILE A 31 -2.00 0.70 -1.47
N LEU A 32 -2.25 -0.48 -2.00
CA LEU A 32 -1.38 -1.26 -2.86
C LEU A 32 -2.03 -1.38 -4.24
N PHE A 33 -1.27 -1.09 -5.28
CA PHE A 33 -1.68 -1.21 -6.67
C PHE A 33 -0.98 -2.42 -7.30
N SER A 34 -1.74 -3.24 -8.02
CA SER A 34 -1.27 -4.47 -8.68
C SER A 34 -2.22 -4.87 -9.79
N ASP A 35 -1.70 -5.30 -10.95
CA ASP A 35 -2.47 -5.67 -12.15
C ASP A 35 -3.62 -6.68 -11.90
N GLN A 36 -3.46 -7.46 -10.84
CA GLN A 36 -4.38 -8.48 -10.39
C GLN A 36 -4.69 -8.33 -8.90
N TRP A 37 -5.72 -9.04 -8.46
CA TRP A 37 -6.09 -9.10 -7.05
C TRP A 37 -4.95 -9.66 -6.21
N ILE A 38 -4.66 -9.00 -5.10
CA ILE A 38 -3.68 -9.50 -4.13
C ILE A 38 -4.36 -10.63 -3.35
N GLU A 39 -3.74 -11.80 -3.34
CA GLU A 39 -4.26 -12.91 -2.55
C GLU A 39 -4.28 -12.56 -1.06
N LEU A 40 -5.33 -12.98 -0.35
CA LEU A 40 -5.48 -12.69 1.07
C LEU A 40 -4.28 -13.17 1.91
N LYS A 41 -3.64 -14.28 1.51
CA LYS A 41 -2.44 -14.81 2.17
C LYS A 41 -1.28 -13.83 2.10
N ASP A 42 -1.11 -13.17 0.95
CA ASP A 42 -0.01 -12.24 0.68
C ASP A 42 -0.30 -10.90 1.35
N LEU A 43 -1.53 -10.40 1.26
CA LEU A 43 -1.96 -9.19 1.97
C LEU A 43 -1.77 -9.32 3.50
N ASN A 44 -2.11 -10.49 4.07
CA ASN A 44 -1.88 -10.79 5.49
C ASN A 44 -0.38 -10.87 5.82
N ASN A 45 0.43 -11.44 4.94
CA ASN A 45 1.88 -11.51 5.13
C ASN A 45 2.52 -10.11 5.09
N PHE A 46 2.13 -9.27 4.13
CA PHE A 46 2.59 -7.89 4.04
C PHE A 46 2.20 -7.11 5.30
N THR A 47 0.95 -7.22 5.74
CA THR A 47 0.46 -6.53 6.95
C THR A 47 1.34 -6.86 8.16
N LYS A 48 1.58 -8.15 8.42
CA LYS A 48 2.43 -8.60 9.54
C LYS A 48 3.87 -8.10 9.44
N ARG A 49 4.44 -8.07 8.23
CA ARG A 49 5.80 -7.56 8.01
C ARG A 49 5.86 -6.05 8.26
N PHE A 50 4.88 -5.30 7.77
CA PHE A 50 4.78 -3.87 8.04
C PHE A 50 4.65 -3.61 9.55
N GLU A 51 3.77 -4.33 10.26
CA GLU A 51 3.58 -4.20 11.71
C GLU A 51 4.86 -4.49 12.49
N LYS A 52 5.66 -5.45 12.03
CA LYS A 52 6.95 -5.78 12.65
C LYS A 52 8.00 -4.70 12.42
N ASP A 53 8.02 -4.09 11.24
CA ASP A 53 9.10 -3.19 10.81
C ASP A 53 8.80 -1.72 11.14
N VAL A 54 7.53 -1.34 11.31
CA VAL A 54 7.17 -0.04 11.87
C VAL A 54 7.31 -0.07 13.39
N SER A 55 8.27 0.69 13.90
CA SER A 55 8.51 0.80 15.34
C SER A 55 7.31 1.47 16.04
N GLY A 56 6.55 0.69 16.79
CA GLY A 56 5.43 1.17 17.61
C GLY A 56 4.23 0.22 17.58
N ASN A 57 3.32 0.34 18.54
CA ASN A 57 2.04 -0.39 18.56
C ASN A 57 1.06 0.14 17.49
N ARG A 58 1.55 0.39 16.27
CA ARG A 58 0.72 0.86 15.16
C ARG A 58 0.01 -0.33 14.53
N HIS A 59 -1.29 -0.21 14.36
CA HIS A 59 -2.05 -1.10 13.50
C HIS A 59 -1.77 -0.76 12.05
N VAL A 60 -1.56 -1.78 11.21
CA VAL A 60 -1.35 -1.59 9.78
C VAL A 60 -2.61 -2.01 9.03
N PHE A 61 -3.08 -1.12 8.15
CA PHE A 61 -4.22 -1.39 7.27
C PHE A 61 -3.78 -1.29 5.81
N LEU A 62 -3.67 -2.44 5.16
CA LEU A 62 -3.34 -2.53 3.74
C LEU A 62 -4.61 -2.69 2.91
N ILE A 63 -4.75 -1.84 1.89
CA ILE A 63 -5.90 -1.81 0.97
C ILE A 63 -5.43 -2.31 -0.39
N ASP A 64 -6.10 -3.31 -0.95
CA ASP A 64 -5.92 -3.73 -2.34
C ASP A 64 -6.74 -2.80 -3.26
N ALA A 65 -6.05 -2.05 -4.12
CA ALA A 65 -6.68 -1.09 -5.04
C ALA A 65 -7.69 -1.77 -5.98
N THR A 66 -7.48 -3.04 -6.32
CA THR A 66 -8.37 -3.78 -7.22
C THR A 66 -9.75 -4.08 -6.62
N ARG A 67 -9.93 -3.82 -5.32
CA ARG A 67 -11.16 -4.09 -4.56
C ARG A 67 -11.92 -2.84 -4.14
N VAL A 68 -11.48 -1.66 -4.57
CA VAL A 68 -12.10 -0.38 -4.22
C VAL A 68 -12.54 0.36 -5.48
N SER A 69 -13.48 1.28 -5.32
CA SER A 69 -13.98 2.07 -6.46
C SER A 69 -12.92 2.98 -7.07
N ASN A 70 -12.98 3.21 -8.38
CA ASN A 70 -12.09 4.10 -9.11
C ASN A 70 -12.17 5.55 -8.61
N SER A 71 -13.34 5.96 -8.10
CA SER A 71 -13.50 7.26 -7.43
C SER A 71 -12.63 7.39 -6.18
N TYR A 72 -12.55 6.32 -5.38
CA TYR A 72 -11.68 6.28 -4.20
C TYR A 72 -10.20 6.30 -4.62
N ILE A 73 -9.84 5.51 -5.63
CA ILE A 73 -8.48 5.49 -6.20
C ILE A 73 -8.06 6.88 -6.69
N SER A 74 -8.94 7.56 -7.43
CA SER A 74 -8.68 8.90 -7.94
C SER A 74 -8.41 9.90 -6.81
N GLU A 75 -9.17 9.84 -5.71
CA GLU A 75 -8.91 10.66 -4.53
C GLU A 75 -7.54 10.34 -3.92
N ILE A 76 -7.20 9.05 -3.80
CA ILE A 76 -5.91 8.63 -3.26
C ILE A 76 -4.75 9.09 -4.12
N LEU A 77 -4.82 8.99 -5.45
CA LEU A 77 -3.73 9.43 -6.32
C LEU A 77 -3.48 10.95 -6.23
N VAL A 78 -4.47 11.73 -5.81
CA VAL A 78 -4.33 13.16 -5.56
C VAL A 78 -3.74 13.46 -4.17
N ARG A 79 -4.16 12.72 -3.14
CA ARG A 79 -3.89 13.07 -1.73
C ARG A 79 -2.84 12.19 -1.05
N GLY A 80 -2.70 10.95 -1.50
CA GLY A 80 -1.81 9.95 -0.92
C GLY A 80 -0.34 10.26 -1.21
N ARG A 81 0.54 9.90 -0.28
CA ARG A 81 1.98 10.00 -0.47
C ARG A 81 2.49 8.71 -1.11
N TRP A 82 3.03 8.78 -2.32
CA TRP A 82 3.74 7.66 -2.93
C TRP A 82 4.85 7.15 -1.99
N ILE A 83 4.97 5.84 -1.81
CA ILE A 83 6.02 5.22 -0.97
C ILE A 83 6.77 4.06 -1.62
N TYR A 84 6.29 3.51 -2.73
CA TYR A 84 6.94 2.38 -3.41
C TYR A 84 6.49 2.27 -4.87
N GLY A 85 7.39 1.77 -5.73
CA GLY A 85 7.06 1.34 -7.09
C GLY A 85 6.83 2.47 -8.10
N GLU A 86 5.99 2.25 -9.09
CA GLU A 86 5.74 3.25 -10.15
C GLU A 86 4.94 4.46 -9.63
N LYS A 87 5.51 5.65 -9.77
CA LYS A 87 4.92 6.90 -9.25
C LYS A 87 3.79 7.46 -10.13
N ASN A 88 3.64 6.98 -11.36
CA ASN A 88 2.68 7.50 -12.34
C ASN A 88 1.89 6.36 -12.98
N LEU A 89 1.25 5.52 -12.17
CA LEU A 89 0.35 4.49 -12.71
C LEU A 89 -0.74 5.15 -13.58
N PRO A 90 -1.01 4.65 -14.79
CA PRO A 90 -2.03 5.24 -15.65
C PRO A 90 -3.39 5.22 -14.96
N ALA A 91 -4.09 6.37 -14.95
CA ALA A 91 -5.43 6.46 -14.40
C ALA A 91 -6.45 5.55 -15.11
N SER A 92 -6.11 5.04 -16.30
CA SER A 92 -6.92 4.12 -17.09
C SER A 92 -6.81 2.65 -16.65
N THR A 93 -5.92 2.32 -15.72
CA THR A 93 -5.65 0.92 -15.32
C THR A 93 -6.55 0.44 -14.19
N TRP A 94 -7.26 1.35 -13.48
CA TRP A 94 -8.00 1.04 -12.26
C TRP A 94 -9.41 1.58 -12.28
#